data_AF-A0A0C9QY56-F1
#
_entry.id   AF-A0A0C9QY56-F1
#
_cell.length_a   1.000
_cell.length_b   1.000
_cell.length_c   1.000
_cell.angle_alpha   90.00
_cell.angle_beta   90.00
_cell.angle_gamma   90.00
#
_symmetry.space_group_name_H-M   'P 1'
#
loop_
_entity.id
_entity.type
_entity.pdbx_description
1 polymer ?
#
loop_
_entity_poly.entity_id
_entity_poly.type
_entity_poly.pdbx_seq_one_letter_code
_entity_poly.pdbx_strand_id
1 'polypeptide(L)'
;MNSLIIVLFLTGMVAMILLRTLHKDIARYNQMDSGDDAQEEFGWKLVHGDVFRTPRRGMLLSVFLGSGTQIFFMTFITLLFACLGFLSPANRGALMTCAMVLFVCLGTPAGYVSARIYKSFGGEQWKLNVLLTALVCPGLVFGVFFVLNLLLWAKESSAAIPFTTLLALLALWFGISLPLTFVGAYFGFKRRVLENPVRTNQIPRQIPEQS
;
A
#
# COMPACT_ATOMS: atom_id res chain seq x y z
N MET A 1 5.54 46.69 51.54
CA MET A 1 4.26 46.10 51.98
C MET A 1 3.16 46.30 50.93
N ASN A 2 2.94 47.53 50.43
CA ASN A 2 1.89 47.81 49.42
C ASN A 2 2.05 47.04 48.09
N SER A 3 3.28 46.86 47.56
CA SER A 3 3.46 46.11 46.29
C SER A 3 3.16 44.61 46.42
N LEU A 4 3.43 44.03 47.58
CA LEU A 4 3.22 42.60 47.84
C LEU A 4 1.73 42.25 47.87
N ILE A 5 0.91 43.16 48.42
CA ILE A 5 -0.56 43.05 48.44
C ILE A 5 -1.13 43.11 47.02
N ILE A 6 -0.64 44.02 46.18
CA ILE A 6 -1.10 44.17 44.79
C ILE A 6 -0.77 42.93 43.95
N VAL A 7 0.44 42.38 44.09
CA VAL A 7 0.86 41.17 43.37
C VAL A 7 0.01 39.95 43.76
N LEU A 8 -0.24 39.75 45.06
CA LEU A 8 -1.12 38.68 45.55
C LEU A 8 -2.53 38.79 44.95
N PHE A 9 -3.10 39.99 44.91
CA PHE A 9 -4.44 40.21 44.39
C PHE A 9 -4.54 39.92 42.87
N LEU A 10 -3.56 40.39 42.08
CA LEU A 10 -3.49 40.12 40.65
C LEU A 10 -3.32 38.62 40.35
N THR A 11 -2.43 37.93 41.07
CA THR A 11 -2.26 36.47 40.89
C THR A 11 -3.52 35.69 41.24
N GLY A 12 -4.24 36.07 42.31
CA GLY A 12 -5.51 35.45 42.67
C GLY A 12 -6.60 35.66 41.61
N MET A 13 -6.69 36.86 41.03
CA MET A 13 -7.65 37.15 39.95
C MET A 13 -7.35 36.32 38.69
N VAL A 14 -6.08 36.25 38.27
CA VAL A 14 -5.67 35.45 37.11
C VAL A 14 -5.93 33.96 37.34
N ALA A 15 -5.60 33.44 38.54
CA ALA A 15 -5.87 32.05 38.89
C ALA A 15 -7.37 31.72 38.86
N MET A 16 -8.24 32.62 39.34
CA MET A 16 -9.69 32.45 39.29
C MET A 16 -10.24 32.45 37.85
N ILE A 17 -9.72 33.33 36.99
CA ILE A 17 -10.08 33.36 35.56
C ILE A 17 -9.67 32.05 34.88
N LEU A 18 -8.45 31.57 35.12
CA LEU A 18 -7.95 30.31 34.57
C LEU A 18 -8.78 29.11 35.05
N LEU A 19 -9.06 29.01 36.35
CA LEU A 19 -9.87 27.92 36.92
C LEU A 19 -11.30 27.92 36.37
N ARG A 20 -11.92 29.10 36.20
CA ARG A 20 -13.25 29.22 35.58
C ARG A 20 -13.23 28.79 34.11
N THR A 21 -12.21 29.20 33.37
CA THR A 21 -12.09 28.89 31.94
C THR A 21 -11.86 27.39 31.76
N LEU A 22 -10.97 26.81 32.57
CA LEU A 22 -10.62 25.40 32.53
C LEU A 22 -11.79 24.51 32.96
N HIS A 23 -12.52 24.87 34.03
CA HIS A 23 -13.75 24.14 34.41
C HIS A 23 -14.80 24.19 33.30
N LYS A 24 -14.98 25.36 32.67
CA LYS A 24 -15.94 25.52 31.58
C LYS A 24 -15.55 24.70 30.35
N ASP A 25 -14.26 24.66 30.02
CA ASP A 25 -13.76 23.86 28.90
C ASP A 25 -13.90 22.36 29.20
N ILE A 26 -13.51 21.88 30.39
CA ILE A 26 -13.70 20.48 30.78
C ILE A 26 -15.18 20.09 30.76
N ALA A 27 -16.06 20.92 31.32
CA ALA A 27 -17.49 20.64 31.33
C ALA A 27 -18.07 20.58 29.91
N ARG A 28 -17.59 21.45 29.01
CA ARG A 28 -17.97 21.43 27.59
C ARG A 28 -17.47 20.16 26.89
N TYR A 29 -16.22 19.73 27.13
CA TYR A 29 -15.70 18.48 26.57
C TYR A 29 -16.47 17.26 27.09
N ASN A 30 -16.75 17.16 28.38
CA ASN A 30 -17.53 16.06 28.95
C ASN A 30 -18.98 16.03 28.46
N GLN A 31 -19.60 17.19 28.18
CA GLN A 31 -20.95 17.25 27.62
C GLN A 31 -20.99 16.86 26.13
N MET A 32 -19.94 17.15 25.36
CA MET A 32 -19.80 16.67 23.99
C MET A 32 -19.63 15.14 23.96
N ASP A 33 -18.86 14.59 24.91
CA ASP A 33 -18.56 13.14 25.04
C ASP A 33 -19.75 12.29 25.55
N SER A 34 -20.74 12.90 26.23
CA SER A 34 -21.81 12.16 26.92
C SER A 34 -23.19 12.18 26.24
N GLY A 35 -23.42 13.04 25.23
CA GLY A 35 -24.74 13.22 24.61
C GLY A 35 -24.88 12.71 23.18
N ASP A 36 -23.80 12.79 22.38
CA ASP A 36 -23.83 12.47 20.94
C ASP A 36 -23.00 11.21 20.62
N ASP A 37 -21.92 10.94 21.37
CA ASP A 37 -21.01 9.82 21.11
C ASP A 37 -21.60 8.44 21.44
N ALA A 38 -22.45 8.32 22.46
CA ALA A 38 -23.05 7.02 22.85
C ALA A 38 -23.95 6.39 21.76
N GLN A 39 -24.41 7.19 20.79
CA GLN A 39 -25.22 6.74 19.65
C GLN A 39 -24.37 6.55 18.37
N GLU A 40 -23.14 7.06 18.32
CA GLU A 40 -22.20 6.89 17.19
C GLU A 40 -21.32 5.62 17.27
N GLU A 41 -21.41 4.87 18.36
CA GLU A 41 -20.60 3.67 18.64
C GLU A 41 -21.08 2.34 18.01
N PHE A 42 -21.84 2.34 16.91
CA PHE A 42 -22.24 1.07 16.25
C PHE A 42 -21.63 0.87 14.86
N GLY A 43 -20.85 -0.21 14.73
CA GLY A 43 -20.44 -0.82 13.46
C GLY A 43 -19.30 -0.10 12.73
N TRP A 44 -19.57 0.39 11.51
CA TRP A 44 -18.59 0.98 10.58
C TRP A 44 -18.29 2.47 10.83
N LYS A 45 -19.05 3.11 11.73
CA LYS A 45 -18.83 4.49 12.22
C LYS A 45 -17.80 4.56 13.36
N LEU A 46 -17.76 3.55 14.23
CA LEU A 46 -16.48 3.12 14.82
C LEU A 46 -15.53 2.74 13.67
N VAL A 47 -14.28 2.35 13.78
CA VAL A 47 -13.39 2.08 12.62
C VAL A 47 -13.17 3.22 11.58
N HIS A 48 -14.08 4.16 11.29
CA HIS A 48 -13.94 5.12 10.17
C HIS A 48 -12.64 5.96 10.26
N GLY A 49 -12.29 6.40 11.47
CA GLY A 49 -11.04 7.10 11.76
C GLY A 49 -9.78 6.21 11.81
N ASP A 50 -9.94 4.89 11.79
CA ASP A 50 -8.84 3.91 11.85
C ASP A 50 -8.60 3.22 10.50
N VAL A 51 -9.62 3.12 9.62
CA VAL A 51 -9.50 2.46 8.29
C VAL A 51 -8.40 3.08 7.43
N PHE A 52 -8.31 4.42 7.43
CA PHE A 52 -7.37 5.14 6.56
C PHE A 52 -6.01 5.41 7.22
N ARG A 53 -5.76 4.84 8.40
CA ARG A 53 -4.48 4.96 9.07
C ARG A 53 -3.39 4.28 8.25
N THR A 54 -2.19 4.84 8.32
CA THR A 54 -1.01 4.25 7.70
C THR A 54 -0.72 2.87 8.32
N PRO A 55 -0.69 1.79 7.50
CA PRO A 55 -0.46 0.45 8.02
C PRO A 55 0.99 0.28 8.49
N ARG A 56 1.21 -0.53 9.53
CA ARG A 56 2.55 -0.83 10.09
C ARG A 56 3.56 -1.29 9.04
N ARG A 57 3.10 -1.99 7.99
CA ARG A 57 3.91 -2.51 6.88
C ARG A 57 3.48 -1.91 5.53
N GLY A 58 3.29 -0.59 5.48
CA GLY A 58 2.80 0.11 4.28
C GLY A 58 3.63 -0.09 3.02
N MET A 59 4.95 -0.27 3.14
CA MET A 59 5.84 -0.57 2.00
C MET A 59 5.54 -1.93 1.36
N LEU A 60 5.34 -2.98 2.17
CA LEU A 60 5.03 -4.30 1.62
C LEU A 60 3.63 -4.33 1.02
N LEU A 61 2.68 -3.66 1.66
CA LEU A 61 1.31 -3.57 1.14
C LEU A 61 1.26 -2.85 -0.21
N SER A 62 1.96 -1.72 -0.37
CA SER A 62 2.03 -1.01 -1.65
C SER A 62 2.73 -1.83 -2.74
N VAL A 63 3.76 -2.60 -2.39
CA VAL A 63 4.44 -3.53 -3.29
C VAL A 63 3.47 -4.60 -3.80
N PHE A 64 2.77 -5.30 -2.89
CA PHE A 64 1.82 -6.36 -3.27
C PHE A 64 0.65 -5.82 -4.08
N LEU A 65 0.15 -4.63 -3.75
CA LEU A 65 -0.93 -4.01 -4.52
C LEU A 65 -0.49 -3.63 -5.94
N GLY A 66 0.76 -3.17 -6.11
CA GLY A 66 1.36 -2.94 -7.42
C GLY A 66 1.44 -4.22 -8.25
N SER A 67 2.03 -5.28 -7.68
CA SER A 67 2.12 -6.58 -8.37
C SER A 67 0.73 -7.20 -8.65
N GLY A 68 -0.22 -7.07 -7.72
CA GLY A 68 -1.60 -7.52 -7.90
C GLY A 68 -2.30 -6.79 -9.04
N THR A 69 -2.09 -5.46 -9.15
CA THR A 69 -2.60 -4.66 -10.27
C THR A 69 -2.05 -5.15 -11.61
N GLN A 70 -0.75 -5.44 -11.67
CA GLN A 70 -0.09 -5.95 -12.88
C GLN A 70 -0.69 -7.28 -13.32
N ILE A 71 -0.85 -8.23 -12.39
CA ILE A 71 -1.43 -9.55 -12.66
C ILE A 71 -2.89 -9.38 -13.10
N PHE A 72 -3.67 -8.55 -12.41
CA PHE A 72 -5.08 -8.30 -12.75
C PHE A 72 -5.23 -7.80 -14.19
N PHE A 73 -4.50 -6.75 -14.58
CA PHE A 73 -4.57 -6.23 -15.95
C PHE A 73 -4.03 -7.22 -16.98
N MET A 74 -2.97 -7.95 -16.66
CA MET A 74 -2.43 -9.00 -17.54
C MET A 74 -3.50 -10.06 -17.80
N THR A 75 -4.06 -10.65 -16.73
CA THR A 75 -5.10 -11.68 -16.83
C THR A 75 -6.33 -11.16 -17.56
N PHE A 76 -6.78 -9.94 -17.26
CA PHE A 76 -7.93 -9.32 -17.93
C PHE A 76 -7.69 -9.15 -19.44
N ILE A 77 -6.54 -8.59 -19.84
CA ILE A 77 -6.20 -8.39 -21.26
C ILE A 77 -6.02 -9.72 -21.99
N THR A 78 -5.34 -10.70 -21.37
CA THR A 78 -5.19 -12.04 -21.94
C THR A 78 -6.54 -12.72 -22.13
N LEU A 79 -7.46 -12.60 -21.16
CA LEU A 79 -8.80 -13.16 -21.24
C LEU A 79 -9.60 -12.51 -22.37
N LEU A 80 -9.51 -11.19 -22.55
CA LEU A 80 -10.16 -10.50 -23.67
C LEU A 80 -9.69 -11.03 -25.02
N PHE A 81 -8.38 -11.18 -25.24
CA PHE A 81 -7.85 -11.74 -26.48
C PHE A 81 -8.24 -13.20 -26.70
N ALA A 82 -8.35 -13.98 -25.62
CA ALA A 82 -8.84 -15.36 -25.69
C ALA A 82 -10.34 -15.41 -26.08
N CYS A 83 -11.18 -14.56 -25.46
CA CYS A 83 -12.61 -14.49 -25.75
C CYS A 83 -12.92 -14.00 -27.17
N LEU A 84 -12.11 -13.11 -27.73
CA LEU A 84 -12.24 -12.64 -29.12
C LEU A 84 -11.73 -13.65 -30.16
N GLY A 85 -11.19 -14.80 -29.73
CA GLY A 85 -10.71 -15.86 -30.61
C GLY A 85 -9.31 -15.65 -31.19
N PHE A 86 -8.59 -14.57 -30.82
CA PHE A 86 -7.21 -14.33 -31.24
C PHE A 86 -6.22 -15.31 -30.60
N LEU A 87 -6.55 -15.83 -29.41
CA LEU A 87 -5.76 -16.83 -28.70
C LEU A 87 -6.60 -18.07 -28.45
N SER A 88 -6.46 -19.09 -29.30
CA SER A 88 -7.10 -20.38 -29.08
C SER A 88 -6.47 -21.10 -27.87
N PRO A 89 -7.27 -21.59 -26.89
CA PRO A 89 -6.76 -22.40 -25.78
C PRO A 89 -6.05 -23.68 -26.22
N ALA A 90 -6.28 -24.13 -27.46
CA ALA A 90 -5.60 -25.27 -28.05
C ALA A 90 -4.11 -25.00 -28.32
N ASN A 91 -3.73 -23.73 -28.54
CA ASN A 91 -2.33 -23.33 -28.69
C ASN A 91 -1.75 -22.81 -27.37
N ARG A 92 -1.60 -23.72 -26.40
CA ARG A 92 -1.14 -23.41 -25.03
C ARG A 92 0.15 -22.58 -25.00
N GLY A 93 1.07 -22.80 -25.95
CA GLY A 93 2.33 -22.05 -26.05
C GLY A 93 2.16 -20.57 -26.40
N ALA A 94 1.22 -20.24 -27.30
CA ALA A 94 0.95 -18.85 -27.67
C ALA A 94 0.32 -18.06 -26.52
N LEU A 95 -0.58 -18.69 -25.75
CA LEU A 95 -1.21 -18.07 -24.59
C LEU A 95 -0.19 -17.73 -23.51
N MET A 96 0.71 -18.67 -23.16
CA MET A 96 1.76 -18.44 -22.16
C MET A 96 2.74 -17.34 -22.60
N THR A 97 3.14 -17.36 -23.88
CA THR A 97 4.03 -16.32 -24.43
C THR A 97 3.35 -14.95 -24.40
N CYS A 98 2.08 -14.86 -24.77
CA CYS A 98 1.31 -13.61 -24.73
C CYS A 98 1.20 -13.07 -23.29
N ALA A 99 0.84 -13.94 -22.33
CA ALA A 99 0.76 -13.56 -20.93
C ALA A 99 2.11 -13.05 -20.40
N MET A 100 3.23 -13.69 -20.76
CA MET A 100 4.57 -13.26 -20.37
C MET A 100 4.93 -11.89 -20.96
N VAL A 101 4.65 -11.65 -22.24
CA VAL A 101 4.89 -10.36 -22.89
C VAL A 101 4.04 -9.26 -22.24
N LEU A 102 2.75 -9.52 -22.03
CA LEU A 102 1.85 -8.59 -21.35
C LEU A 102 2.32 -8.29 -19.94
N PHE A 103 2.75 -9.30 -19.18
CA PHE A 103 3.31 -9.11 -17.85
C PHE A 103 4.49 -8.14 -17.86
N VAL A 104 5.47 -8.34 -18.74
CA VAL A 104 6.65 -7.48 -18.87
C VAL A 104 6.26 -6.04 -19.25
N CYS A 105 5.34 -5.87 -20.21
CA CYS A 105 4.85 -4.58 -20.67
C CYS A 105 4.00 -3.83 -19.62
N LEU A 106 3.34 -4.55 -18.73
CA LEU A 106 2.47 -3.99 -17.69
C LEU A 106 3.22 -3.63 -16.39
N GLY A 107 4.56 -3.53 -16.43
CA GLY A 107 5.34 -2.99 -15.30
C GLY A 107 4.96 -1.56 -14.91
N THR A 108 4.56 -0.74 -15.89
CA THR A 108 4.19 0.67 -15.66
C THR A 108 2.97 0.83 -14.73
N PRO A 109 1.81 0.16 -14.96
CA PRO A 109 0.72 0.12 -13.97
C PRO A 109 1.15 -0.33 -12.57
N ALA A 110 2.01 -1.35 -12.49
CA ALA A 110 2.49 -1.90 -11.22
C ALA A 110 3.22 -0.84 -10.39
N GLY A 111 4.21 -0.19 -11.01
CA GLY A 111 4.99 0.87 -10.39
C GLY A 111 4.13 2.08 -10.03
N TYR A 112 3.19 2.45 -10.91
CA TYR A 112 2.29 3.59 -10.69
C TYR A 112 1.40 3.39 -9.46
N VAL A 113 0.67 2.28 -9.37
CA VAL A 113 -0.23 2.01 -8.24
C VAL A 113 0.56 1.85 -6.95
N SER A 114 1.66 1.11 -6.97
CA SER A 114 2.53 0.95 -5.81
C SER A 114 3.03 2.28 -5.27
N ALA A 115 3.58 3.15 -6.14
CA ALA A 115 4.10 4.45 -5.72
C ALA A 115 3.00 5.39 -5.20
N ARG A 116 1.81 5.37 -5.80
CA ARG A 116 0.67 6.19 -5.36
C ARG A 116 0.21 5.82 -3.95
N ILE A 117 0.12 4.53 -3.68
CA ILE A 117 -0.37 4.00 -2.41
C ILE A 117 0.70 4.12 -1.33
N TYR A 118 1.97 3.89 -1.68
CA TYR A 118 3.08 4.16 -0.77
C TYR A 118 3.15 5.64 -0.36
N LYS A 119 2.92 6.56 -1.32
CA LYS A 119 2.86 7.99 -1.05
C LYS A 119 1.67 8.38 -0.19
N SER A 120 0.49 7.75 -0.35
CA SER A 120 -0.66 8.01 0.52
C SER A 120 -0.44 7.58 1.97
N PHE A 121 0.50 6.65 2.20
CA PHE A 121 0.92 6.26 3.54
C PHE A 121 2.02 7.16 4.13
N GLY A 122 2.37 8.27 3.48
CA GLY A 122 3.46 9.15 3.91
C GLY A 122 4.86 8.60 3.63
N GLY A 123 4.98 7.60 2.75
CA GLY A 123 6.27 7.02 2.38
C GLY A 123 7.12 7.95 1.50
N GLU A 124 8.34 8.26 1.93
CA GLU A 124 9.27 9.13 1.19
C GLU A 124 10.26 8.34 0.32
N GLN A 125 10.57 7.10 0.71
CA GLN A 125 11.57 6.25 0.05
C GLN A 125 11.03 5.57 -1.22
N TRP A 126 10.59 6.36 -2.19
CA TRP A 126 9.96 5.85 -3.41
C TRP A 126 10.90 4.95 -4.23
N LYS A 127 12.20 5.24 -4.29
CA LYS A 127 13.18 4.40 -5.02
C LYS A 127 13.23 2.97 -4.47
N LEU A 128 13.22 2.82 -3.14
CA LEU A 128 13.20 1.51 -2.48
C LEU A 128 11.87 0.81 -2.72
N ASN A 129 10.74 1.52 -2.61
CA ASN A 129 9.43 0.95 -2.90
C ASN A 129 9.37 0.37 -4.33
N VAL A 130 9.86 1.11 -5.33
CA VAL A 130 9.89 0.66 -6.73
C VAL A 130 10.77 -0.56 -6.92
N LEU A 131 11.96 -0.53 -6.33
CA LEU A 131 12.89 -1.65 -6.39
C LEU A 131 12.24 -2.91 -5.81
N LEU A 132 11.57 -2.80 -4.67
CA LEU A 132 10.84 -3.91 -4.06
C LEU A 132 9.66 -4.37 -4.92
N THR A 133 8.92 -3.46 -5.55
CA THR A 133 7.81 -3.81 -6.45
C THR A 133 8.29 -4.60 -7.67
N ALA A 134 9.43 -4.23 -8.23
CA ALA A 134 10.02 -4.92 -9.38
C ALA A 134 10.70 -6.24 -9.00
N LEU A 135 11.15 -6.40 -7.75
CA LEU A 135 12.00 -7.54 -7.34
C LEU A 135 11.31 -8.60 -6.48
N VAL A 136 10.45 -8.22 -5.54
CA VAL A 136 9.94 -9.16 -4.51
C VAL A 136 9.07 -10.25 -5.14
N CYS A 137 7.99 -9.88 -5.83
CA CYS A 137 7.07 -10.87 -6.40
C CYS A 137 7.70 -11.63 -7.58
N PRO A 138 8.30 -10.97 -8.59
CA PRO A 138 8.91 -11.69 -9.70
C PRO A 138 10.12 -12.51 -9.25
N GLY A 139 10.92 -12.01 -8.30
CA GLY A 139 12.09 -12.72 -7.78
C GLY A 139 11.74 -13.94 -6.95
N LEU A 140 10.67 -13.89 -6.15
CA LEU A 140 10.18 -15.07 -5.43
C LEU A 140 9.72 -16.15 -6.43
N VAL A 141 8.94 -15.78 -7.44
CA VAL A 141 8.47 -16.70 -8.48
C VAL A 141 9.65 -17.28 -9.27
N PHE A 142 10.58 -16.43 -9.69
CA PHE A 142 11.79 -16.86 -10.40
C PHE A 142 12.66 -17.76 -9.53
N GLY A 143 12.81 -17.48 -8.24
CA GLY A 143 13.59 -18.31 -7.32
C GLY A 143 13.01 -19.71 -7.17
N VAL A 144 11.70 -19.83 -6.94
CA VAL A 144 11.01 -21.13 -6.90
C VAL A 144 11.16 -21.87 -8.23
N PHE A 145 10.90 -21.17 -9.33
CA PHE A 145 11.04 -21.70 -10.68
C PHE A 145 12.47 -22.19 -10.97
N PHE A 146 13.48 -21.43 -10.59
CA PHE A 146 14.88 -21.75 -10.79
C PHE A 146 15.28 -23.00 -10.01
N VAL A 147 14.89 -23.13 -8.75
CA VAL A 147 15.13 -24.34 -7.94
C VAL A 147 14.48 -25.56 -8.58
N LEU A 148 13.21 -25.45 -9.02
CA LEU A 148 12.54 -26.52 -9.74
C LEU A 148 13.27 -26.88 -11.04
N ASN A 149 13.76 -25.89 -11.78
CA ASN A 149 14.53 -26.13 -13.01
C ASN A 149 15.86 -26.84 -12.75
N LEU A 150 16.56 -26.53 -11.65
CA LEU A 150 17.77 -27.24 -11.24
C LEU A 150 17.49 -28.72 -10.96
N LEU A 151 16.36 -29.03 -10.31
CA LEU A 151 15.95 -30.42 -10.07
C LEU A 151 15.64 -31.15 -11.38
N LEU A 152 15.00 -30.47 -12.34
CA LEU A 152 14.70 -31.04 -13.66
C LEU A 152 15.98 -31.32 -14.46
N TRP A 153 16.99 -30.43 -14.40
CA TRP A 153 18.30 -30.69 -14.98
C TRP A 153 19.01 -31.87 -14.33
N ALA A 154 18.97 -31.98 -13.00
CA ALA A 154 19.57 -33.11 -12.27
C ALA A 154 18.94 -34.46 -12.62
N LYS A 155 17.69 -34.46 -13.12
CA LYS A 155 16.97 -35.65 -13.59
C LYS A 155 17.03 -35.82 -15.11
N GLU A 156 17.83 -35.00 -15.81
CA GLU A 156 17.93 -35.00 -17.28
C GLU A 156 16.56 -34.96 -17.97
N SER A 157 15.61 -34.24 -17.36
CA SER A 157 14.24 -34.15 -17.88
C SER A 157 14.20 -33.29 -19.13
N SER A 158 13.48 -33.74 -20.16
CA SER A 158 13.19 -32.94 -21.36
C SER A 158 12.32 -31.71 -21.09
N ALA A 159 11.68 -31.64 -19.90
CA ALA A 159 10.94 -30.47 -19.45
C ALA A 159 11.85 -29.37 -18.86
N ALA A 160 13.15 -29.64 -18.67
CA ALA A 160 14.07 -28.66 -18.12
C ALA A 160 14.31 -27.54 -19.13
N ILE A 161 14.18 -26.30 -18.66
CA ILE A 161 14.34 -25.11 -19.47
C ILE A 161 15.83 -24.83 -19.66
N PRO A 162 16.30 -24.63 -20.91
CA PRO A 162 17.72 -24.43 -21.19
C PRO A 162 18.26 -23.14 -20.58
N PHE A 163 19.57 -23.09 -20.38
CA PHE A 163 20.23 -21.93 -19.76
C PHE A 163 19.99 -20.64 -20.55
N THR A 164 19.97 -20.71 -21.87
CA THR A 164 19.73 -19.56 -22.76
C THR A 164 18.37 -18.92 -22.51
N THR A 165 17.32 -19.73 -22.29
CA THR A 165 15.98 -19.21 -21.97
C THR A 165 15.92 -18.57 -20.58
N LEU A 166 16.66 -19.09 -19.60
CA LEU A 166 16.78 -18.42 -18.29
C LEU A 166 17.42 -17.04 -18.43
N LEU A 167 18.49 -16.94 -19.22
CA LEU A 167 19.16 -15.67 -19.48
C LEU A 167 18.22 -14.69 -20.21
N ALA A 168 17.42 -15.17 -21.17
CA ALA A 168 16.42 -14.36 -21.87
C ALA A 168 15.33 -13.83 -20.91
N LEU A 169 14.84 -14.67 -19.99
CA LEU A 169 13.87 -14.25 -18.96
C LEU A 169 14.44 -13.17 -18.04
N LEU A 170 15.69 -13.34 -17.60
CA LEU A 170 16.40 -12.32 -16.80
C LEU A 170 16.58 -11.02 -17.59
N ALA A 171 16.97 -11.11 -18.86
CA ALA A 171 17.12 -9.93 -19.72
C ALA A 171 15.79 -9.18 -19.92
N LEU A 172 14.67 -9.89 -20.10
CA LEU A 172 13.35 -9.27 -20.18
C LEU A 172 12.93 -8.62 -18.85
N TRP A 173 13.22 -9.29 -17.73
CA TRP A 173 12.88 -8.78 -16.40
C TRP A 173 13.68 -7.53 -16.05
N PHE A 174 15.01 -7.59 -16.10
CA PHE A 174 15.88 -6.47 -15.74
C PHE A 174 15.98 -5.39 -16.83
N GLY A 175 15.89 -5.77 -18.10
CA GLY A 175 16.05 -4.87 -19.23
C GLY A 175 14.78 -4.12 -19.63
N ILE A 176 13.60 -4.70 -19.39
CA ILE A 176 12.31 -4.08 -19.79
C ILE A 176 11.42 -3.87 -18.57
N SER A 177 11.05 -4.94 -17.86
CA SER A 177 10.03 -4.86 -16.80
C SER A 177 10.43 -3.92 -15.66
N LEU A 178 11.68 -4.01 -15.19
CA LEU A 178 12.21 -3.15 -14.12
C LEU A 178 12.21 -1.67 -14.53
N PRO A 179 12.80 -1.25 -15.67
CA PRO A 179 12.71 0.14 -16.15
C PRO A 179 11.28 0.64 -16.30
N LEU A 180 10.37 -0.15 -16.86
CA LEU A 180 8.95 0.22 -17.00
C LEU A 180 8.30 0.46 -15.64
N THR A 181 8.60 -0.37 -14.64
CA THR A 181 8.12 -0.20 -13.27
C THR A 181 8.64 1.10 -12.67
N PHE A 182 9.90 1.46 -12.91
CA PHE A 182 10.46 2.76 -12.51
C PHE A 182 9.75 3.94 -13.17
N VAL A 183 9.48 3.86 -14.48
CA VAL A 183 8.75 4.89 -15.22
C VAL A 183 7.36 5.09 -14.62
N GLY A 184 6.61 4.02 -14.42
CA GLY A 184 5.26 4.08 -13.84
C GLY A 184 5.26 4.71 -12.45
N ALA A 185 6.21 4.30 -11.61
CA ALA A 185 6.33 4.82 -10.27
C ALA A 185 6.78 6.28 -10.20
N TYR A 186 7.67 6.72 -11.09
CA TYR A 186 8.06 8.12 -11.19
C TYR A 186 6.83 9.02 -11.46
N PHE A 187 5.98 8.61 -12.42
CA PHE A 187 4.73 9.33 -12.68
C PHE A 187 3.73 9.21 -11.52
N GLY A 188 3.65 8.04 -10.87
CA GLY A 188 2.81 7.83 -9.70
C GLY A 188 3.18 8.75 -8.55
N PHE A 189 4.47 8.84 -8.23
CA PHE A 189 4.98 9.64 -7.12
C PHE A 189 4.91 11.15 -7.37
N LYS A 190 4.93 11.59 -8.64
CA LYS A 190 4.77 13.02 -9.00
C LYS A 190 3.34 13.53 -8.79
N ARG A 191 2.33 12.66 -8.76
CA ARG A 191 0.93 13.06 -8.52
C ARG A 191 0.72 13.52 -7.07
N ARG A 192 -0.34 14.30 -6.85
CA ARG A 192 -0.76 14.72 -5.51
C ARG A 192 -1.06 13.49 -4.65
N VAL A 193 -0.81 13.64 -3.35
CA VAL A 193 -1.12 12.61 -2.34
C VAL A 193 -2.62 12.32 -2.42
N LEU A 194 -3.01 11.05 -2.29
CA LEU A 194 -4.43 10.70 -2.16
C LEU A 194 -4.91 11.21 -0.80
N GLU A 195 -5.90 12.08 -0.81
CA GLU A 195 -6.53 12.59 0.41
C GLU A 195 -7.51 11.55 0.94
N ASN A 196 -7.45 11.31 2.24
CA ASN A 196 -8.40 10.43 2.90
C ASN A 196 -9.74 11.17 3.04
N PRO A 197 -10.88 10.50 2.80
CA PRO A 197 -12.19 11.12 2.89
C PRO A 197 -12.54 11.56 4.32
N VAL A 198 -11.84 11.01 5.33
CA VAL A 198 -12.05 11.34 6.74
C VAL A 198 -10.72 11.54 7.46
N ARG A 199 -10.75 12.35 8.53
CA ARG A 199 -9.61 12.50 9.44
C ARG A 199 -9.31 11.17 10.12
N THR A 200 -8.02 10.87 10.27
CA THR A 200 -7.57 9.64 10.92
C THR A 200 -7.22 9.88 12.37
N ASN A 201 -7.51 8.90 13.22
CA ASN A 201 -7.16 8.93 14.64
C ASN A 201 -5.66 8.67 14.83
N GLN A 202 -5.02 9.44 15.72
CA GLN A 202 -3.59 9.32 16.05
C GLN A 202 -3.27 8.25 17.09
N ILE A 203 -4.28 7.73 17.81
CA ILE A 203 -4.12 6.61 18.73
C ILE A 203 -5.01 5.45 18.25
N PRO A 204 -4.48 4.22 18.11
CA PRO A 204 -5.31 3.08 17.76
C PRO A 204 -6.25 2.76 18.91
N ARG A 205 -7.51 2.46 18.60
CA ARG A 205 -8.49 2.04 19.59
C ARG A 205 -8.07 0.73 20.24
N GLN A 206 -8.40 0.56 21.51
CA GLN A 206 -8.31 -0.75 22.16
C GLN A 206 -9.42 -1.64 21.59
N ILE A 207 -9.05 -2.84 21.16
CA ILE A 207 -10.01 -3.84 20.66
C ILE A 207 -10.57 -4.55 21.90
N PRO A 208 -11.90 -4.54 22.13
CA PRO A 208 -12.49 -5.28 23.24
C PRO A 208 -12.23 -6.79 23.07
N GLU A 209 -12.07 -7.50 24.18
CA GLU A 209 -11.93 -8.97 24.14
C GLU A 209 -13.19 -9.58 23.52
N GLN A 210 -13.00 -10.41 22.50
CA GLN A 210 -14.09 -11.15 21.88
C GLN A 210 -14.47 -12.29 22.82
N SER A 211 -15.70 -12.25 23.33
CA SER A 211 -16.34 -13.29 24.16
C SER A 211 -16.59 -14.58 23.40
#